data_AF-A0A822DE24-F1
#
_entry.id   AF-A0A822DE24-F1
#
_cell.length_a   1.000
_cell.length_b   1.000
_cell.length_c   1.000
_cell.angle_alpha   90.00
_cell.angle_beta   90.00
_cell.angle_gamma   90.00
#
_symmetry.space_group_name_H-M   'P 1'
#
loop_
_entity.id
_entity.type
_entity.pdbx_description
1 polymer ?
#
loop_
_entity_poly.entity_id
_entity_poly.type
_entity_poly.pdbx_seq_one_letter_code
_entity_poly.pdbx_strand_id
1 'polypeptide(L)'
;MLDAGCSYEGDNFVLFQQTARFLLKVIQQADDNDEINNESSIAYLFSTTSPPATIVNLDDYCRLFECRSQILLKSISNQLVESSLTSYDKSSKNSIELVHIAKAYVETFILRALYDAVHKASEQQSFALVFEQIFHVFAIHTLRNQATDFIRLKLLTAEQVYQLETSTLPDMYARLRPNLVTLVDAFDFHY
;
A
#
# COMPACT_ATOMS: atom_id res chain seq x y z
N MET A 1 -12.09 -22.80 2.76
CA MET A 1 -12.47 -22.85 1.34
C MET A 1 -12.72 -21.41 0.88
N LEU A 2 -11.67 -20.66 0.55
CA LEU A 2 -11.74 -19.23 0.20
C LEU A 2 -11.32 -18.93 -1.27
N ASP A 3 -11.12 -19.96 -2.10
CA ASP A 3 -10.68 -19.78 -3.48
C ASP A 3 -11.78 -19.24 -4.43
N ALA A 4 -13.05 -19.30 -4.04
CA ALA A 4 -14.14 -18.77 -4.88
C ALA A 4 -14.09 -17.23 -5.00
N GLY A 5 -13.58 -16.52 -3.98
CA GLY A 5 -13.53 -15.05 -4.00
C GLY A 5 -12.63 -14.47 -5.10
N CYS A 6 -11.59 -15.21 -5.52
CA CYS A 6 -10.61 -14.76 -6.51
C CYS A 6 -11.12 -14.81 -7.97
N SER A 7 -12.31 -15.34 -8.22
CA SER A 7 -12.89 -15.44 -9.57
C SER A 7 -14.39 -15.16 -9.65
N TYR A 8 -15.06 -14.96 -8.51
CA TYR A 8 -16.53 -14.78 -8.49
C TYR A 8 -16.98 -13.41 -9.01
N GLU A 9 -16.19 -12.35 -8.83
CA GLU A 9 -16.53 -10.98 -9.26
C GLU A 9 -15.59 -10.42 -10.36
N GLY A 10 -14.69 -11.25 -10.86
CA GLY A 10 -13.67 -10.91 -11.84
C GLY A 10 -12.37 -11.64 -11.54
N ASP A 11 -11.61 -12.00 -12.57
CA ASP A 11 -10.24 -12.47 -12.37
C ASP A 11 -9.45 -11.34 -11.67
N ASN A 12 -8.88 -11.62 -10.50
CA ASN A 12 -8.07 -10.67 -9.73
C ASN A 12 -7.03 -9.95 -10.61
N PHE A 13 -6.47 -10.65 -11.60
CA PHE A 13 -5.53 -10.06 -12.54
C PHE A 13 -6.16 -8.95 -13.38
N VAL A 14 -7.38 -9.16 -13.87
CA VAL A 14 -8.15 -8.17 -14.65
C VAL A 14 -8.55 -6.99 -13.78
N LEU A 15 -8.96 -7.22 -12.54
CA LEU A 15 -9.31 -6.15 -11.59
C LEU A 15 -8.10 -5.26 -11.30
N PHE A 16 -6.93 -5.86 -11.02
CA PHE A 16 -5.69 -5.09 -10.86
C PHE A 16 -5.32 -4.30 -12.11
N GLN A 17 -5.52 -4.85 -13.31
CA GLN A 17 -5.29 -4.10 -14.56
C GLN A 17 -6.25 -2.92 -14.72
N GLN A 18 -7.52 -3.07 -14.34
CA GLN A 18 -8.49 -1.98 -14.39
C GLN A 18 -8.10 -0.86 -13.43
N THR A 19 -7.73 -1.20 -12.19
CA THR A 19 -7.20 -0.24 -11.21
C THR A 19 -5.97 0.48 -11.74
N ALA A 20 -5.02 -0.25 -12.33
CA ALA A 20 -3.81 0.33 -12.91
C ALA A 20 -4.10 1.36 -14.02
N ARG A 21 -5.03 1.03 -14.93
CA ARG A 21 -5.44 1.93 -16.03
C ARG A 21 -6.13 3.18 -15.50
N PHE A 22 -6.96 3.04 -14.47
CA PHE A 22 -7.56 4.17 -13.78
C PHE A 22 -6.46 5.09 -13.22
N LEU A 23 -5.54 4.56 -12.42
CA LEU A 23 -4.45 5.35 -11.82
C LEU A 23 -3.60 6.09 -12.85
N LEU A 24 -3.26 5.44 -13.97
CA LEU A 24 -2.53 6.07 -15.07
C LEU A 24 -3.31 7.21 -15.71
N LYS A 25 -4.61 7.04 -15.91
CA LYS A 25 -5.48 8.10 -16.45
C LYS A 25 -5.53 9.29 -15.51
N VAL A 26 -5.67 9.07 -14.20
CA VAL A 26 -5.71 10.16 -13.23
C VAL A 26 -4.39 10.95 -13.24
N ILE A 27 -3.23 10.28 -13.24
CA ILE A 27 -1.93 10.99 -13.31
C ILE A 27 -1.73 11.75 -14.62
N GLN A 28 -2.27 11.28 -15.74
CA GLN A 28 -2.20 11.99 -17.01
C GLN A 28 -3.13 13.20 -17.07
N GLN A 29 -4.20 13.22 -16.27
CA GLN A 29 -5.19 14.30 -16.21
C GLN A 29 -4.96 15.26 -15.02
N ALA A 30 -3.85 15.10 -14.30
CA ALA A 30 -3.57 15.84 -13.08
C ALA A 30 -3.56 17.36 -13.29
N ASP A 31 -3.09 17.84 -14.45
CA ASP A 31 -3.01 19.27 -14.76
C ASP A 31 -4.38 19.90 -15.10
N ASP A 32 -5.40 19.08 -15.41
CA ASP A 32 -6.69 19.53 -15.94
C ASP A 32 -7.86 19.42 -14.93
N ASN A 33 -7.68 18.76 -13.78
CA ASN A 33 -8.83 18.36 -12.94
C ASN A 33 -8.58 18.34 -11.42
N ASP A 34 -8.56 19.53 -10.81
CA ASP A 34 -8.33 19.73 -9.37
C ASP A 34 -9.34 18.99 -8.46
N GLU A 35 -10.59 18.77 -8.89
CA GLU A 35 -11.58 18.07 -8.07
C GLU A 35 -11.23 16.58 -7.86
N ILE A 36 -10.74 15.91 -8.91
CA ILE A 36 -10.34 14.50 -8.84
C ILE A 36 -9.06 14.36 -8.00
N ASN A 37 -8.14 15.32 -8.13
CA ASN A 37 -6.88 15.34 -7.37
C ASN A 37 -7.10 15.47 -5.86
N ASN A 38 -8.27 15.93 -5.42
CA ASN A 38 -8.62 16.10 -4.01
C ASN A 38 -9.35 14.88 -3.40
N GLU A 39 -9.59 13.81 -4.17
CA GLU A 39 -10.15 12.58 -3.62
C GLU A 39 -9.14 11.91 -2.67
N SER A 40 -9.54 11.70 -1.41
CA SER A 40 -8.67 11.20 -0.32
C SER A 40 -7.86 9.94 -0.69
N SER A 41 -8.44 9.04 -1.49
CA SER A 41 -7.83 7.77 -1.89
C SER A 41 -6.67 7.90 -2.87
N ILE A 42 -6.59 9.02 -3.61
CA ILE A 42 -5.60 9.27 -4.67
C ILE A 42 -4.87 10.60 -4.49
N ALA A 43 -5.29 11.46 -3.56
CA ALA A 43 -4.71 12.78 -3.35
C ALA A 43 -3.20 12.74 -3.09
N TYR A 44 -2.73 11.71 -2.38
CA TYR A 44 -1.31 11.52 -2.15
C TYR A 44 -0.52 11.37 -3.46
N LEU A 45 -1.11 10.89 -4.56
CA LEU A 45 -0.39 10.71 -5.83
C LEU A 45 0.08 12.03 -6.45
N PHE A 46 -0.56 13.15 -6.09
CA PHE A 46 -0.28 14.48 -6.61
C PHE A 46 0.58 15.32 -5.65
N SER A 47 0.73 14.89 -4.39
CA SER A 47 1.53 15.61 -3.41
C SER A 47 3.03 15.45 -3.65
N THR A 48 3.81 16.48 -3.30
CA THR A 48 5.27 16.38 -3.28
C THR A 48 5.71 15.62 -2.02
N THR A 49 5.59 14.29 -2.06
CA THR A 49 5.97 13.42 -0.93
C THR A 49 7.44 13.07 -1.04
N SER A 50 8.25 13.57 -0.10
CA SER A 50 9.64 13.16 0.05
C SER A 50 9.74 11.93 0.96
N PRO A 51 10.65 10.98 0.68
CA PRO A 51 10.87 9.85 1.59
C PRO A 51 11.30 10.36 2.98
N PRO A 52 10.85 9.71 4.06
CA PRO A 52 11.29 10.07 5.41
C PRO A 52 12.79 9.79 5.56
N ALA A 53 13.50 10.66 6.29
CA ALA A 53 14.93 10.45 6.59
C ALA A 53 15.14 9.26 7.55
N THR A 54 14.21 9.07 8.47
CA THR A 54 14.18 7.98 9.44
C THR A 54 12.73 7.55 9.65
N ILE A 55 12.49 6.26 9.83
CA ILE A 55 11.17 5.74 10.18
C ILE A 55 11.04 5.74 11.71
N VAL A 56 10.18 6.62 12.24
CA VAL A 56 9.97 6.77 13.69
C VAL A 56 8.50 6.61 14.04
N ASN A 57 7.60 7.21 13.27
CA ASN A 57 6.17 7.27 13.55
C ASN A 57 5.35 6.55 12.45
N LEU A 58 4.07 6.31 12.73
CA LEU A 58 3.13 5.71 11.77
C LEU A 58 3.04 6.48 10.45
N ASP A 59 3.13 7.81 10.51
CA ASP A 59 3.10 8.65 9.31
C ASP A 59 4.32 8.43 8.42
N ASP A 60 5.49 8.10 8.98
CA ASP A 60 6.70 7.80 8.20
C ASP A 60 6.50 6.55 7.34
N TYR A 61 5.85 5.52 7.89
CA TYR A 61 5.47 4.33 7.12
C TYR A 61 4.48 4.67 6.00
N CYS A 62 3.48 5.51 6.28
CA CYS A 62 2.53 5.94 5.25
C CYS A 62 3.25 6.67 4.11
N ARG A 63 4.07 7.67 4.43
CA ARG A 63 4.86 8.42 3.45
C ARG A 63 5.80 7.53 2.64
N LEU A 64 6.40 6.52 3.25
CA LEU A 64 7.27 5.57 2.56
C LEU A 64 6.51 4.76 1.49
N PHE A 65 5.32 4.27 1.82
CA PHE A 65 4.46 3.52 0.90
C PHE A 65 3.91 4.42 -0.21
N GLU A 66 3.53 5.65 0.13
CA GLU A 66 3.11 6.67 -0.83
C GLU A 66 4.22 6.98 -1.83
N CYS A 67 5.45 7.24 -1.37
CA CYS A 67 6.61 7.45 -2.24
C CYS A 67 6.85 6.25 -3.15
N ARG A 68 6.76 5.01 -2.64
CA ARG A 68 6.89 3.80 -3.47
C ARG A 68 5.85 3.78 -4.57
N SER A 69 4.58 3.96 -4.23
CA SER A 69 3.46 3.94 -5.17
C SER A 69 3.59 5.04 -6.23
N GLN A 70 3.91 6.28 -5.83
CA GLN A 70 4.15 7.41 -6.73
C GLN A 70 5.28 7.15 -7.74
N ILE A 71 6.44 6.70 -7.25
CA ILE A 71 7.63 6.51 -8.10
C ILE A 71 7.37 5.40 -9.13
N LEU A 72 6.78 4.27 -8.70
CA LEU A 72 6.44 3.18 -9.60
C LEU A 72 5.44 3.62 -10.67
N LEU A 73 4.39 4.34 -10.27
CA LEU A 73 3.36 4.81 -11.17
C LEU A 73 3.90 5.83 -12.18
N LYS A 74 4.74 6.77 -11.73
CA LYS A 74 5.40 7.75 -12.61
C LYS A 74 6.37 7.09 -13.59
N SER A 75 7.12 6.07 -13.15
CA SER A 75 8.03 5.32 -14.03
C SER A 75 7.28 4.65 -15.18
N ILE A 76 6.17 3.96 -14.90
CA ILE A 76 5.36 3.30 -15.94
C ILE A 76 4.63 4.33 -16.79
N SER A 77 4.12 5.42 -16.21
CA SER A 77 3.50 6.50 -17.00
C SER A 77 4.48 7.05 -18.05
N ASN A 78 5.72 7.35 -17.66
CA ASN A 78 6.74 7.85 -18.57
C ASN A 78 7.08 6.80 -19.66
N GLN A 79 7.29 5.54 -19.29
CA GLN A 79 7.55 4.45 -20.24
C GLN A 79 6.40 4.28 -21.24
N LEU A 80 5.16 4.45 -20.79
CA LEU A 80 3.98 4.37 -21.65
C LEU A 80 3.89 5.57 -22.59
N VAL A 81 4.18 6.78 -22.13
CA VAL A 81 4.21 7.99 -22.98
C VAL A 81 5.28 7.88 -24.07
N GLU A 82 6.47 7.39 -23.72
CA GLU A 82 7.59 7.22 -24.66
C GLU A 82 7.38 6.09 -25.68
N SER A 83 6.53 5.11 -25.35
CA SER A 83 6.24 4.01 -26.26
C SER A 83 5.36 4.43 -27.45
N SER A 84 5.83 4.12 -28.67
CA SER A 84 5.10 4.35 -29.94
C SER A 84 3.98 3.33 -30.22
N LEU A 85 3.63 2.51 -29.23
CA LEU A 85 2.66 1.43 -29.34
C LEU A 85 1.21 1.94 -29.30
N THR A 86 0.27 1.13 -29.77
CA THR A 86 -1.16 1.41 -29.56
C THR A 86 -1.55 1.20 -28.10
N SER A 87 -2.62 1.83 -27.62
CA SER A 87 -3.07 1.71 -26.23
C SER A 87 -3.34 0.26 -25.79
N TYR A 88 -3.79 -0.60 -26.71
CA TYR A 88 -3.99 -2.02 -26.45
C TYR A 88 -2.67 -2.78 -26.29
N ASP A 89 -1.72 -2.55 -27.21
CA ASP A 89 -0.40 -3.21 -27.19
C ASP A 89 0.43 -2.80 -25.96
N LYS A 90 0.31 -1.54 -25.54
CA LYS A 90 0.89 -1.03 -24.29
C LYS A 90 0.41 -1.83 -23.08
N SER A 91 -0.91 -2.03 -22.95
CA SER A 91 -1.48 -2.70 -21.80
C SER A 91 -1.18 -4.21 -21.78
N SER A 92 -1.14 -4.85 -22.94
CA SER A 92 -0.84 -6.28 -23.01
C SER A 92 0.62 -6.57 -22.65
N LYS A 93 1.55 -5.75 -23.17
CA LYS A 93 3.00 -5.93 -22.94
C LYS A 93 3.42 -5.59 -21.51
N ASN A 94 2.77 -4.61 -20.89
CA ASN A 94 3.11 -4.17 -19.53
C ASN A 94 2.14 -4.75 -18.49
N SER A 95 1.43 -5.83 -18.80
CA SER A 95 0.38 -6.40 -17.94
C SER A 95 0.87 -6.74 -16.53
N ILE A 96 2.08 -7.28 -16.39
CA ILE A 96 2.70 -7.60 -15.10
C ILE A 96 3.00 -6.31 -14.31
N GLU A 97 3.57 -5.31 -14.98
CA GLU A 97 3.91 -4.01 -14.41
C GLU A 97 2.66 -3.25 -13.95
N LEU A 98 1.57 -3.31 -14.72
CA LEU A 98 0.27 -2.76 -14.36
C LEU A 98 -0.28 -3.40 -13.08
N VAL A 99 -0.20 -4.72 -12.95
CA VAL A 99 -0.62 -5.39 -11.72
C VAL A 99 0.29 -5.00 -10.54
N HIS A 100 1.59 -4.83 -10.77
CA HIS A 100 2.54 -4.40 -9.75
C HIS A 100 2.20 -3.01 -9.18
N ILE A 101 1.91 -2.03 -10.04
CA ILE A 101 1.51 -0.69 -9.57
C ILE A 101 0.17 -0.69 -8.84
N ALA A 102 -0.79 -1.48 -9.31
CA ALA A 102 -2.09 -1.58 -8.66
C ALA A 102 -1.96 -2.20 -7.27
N LYS A 103 -1.10 -3.21 -7.11
CA LYS A 103 -0.78 -3.77 -5.78
C LYS A 103 -0.13 -2.74 -4.88
N ALA A 104 0.87 -2.00 -5.36
CA ALA A 104 1.52 -0.95 -4.58
C ALA A 104 0.54 0.15 -4.11
N TYR A 105 -0.42 0.52 -4.97
CA TYR A 105 -1.51 1.42 -4.62
C TYR A 105 -2.43 0.83 -3.54
N VAL A 106 -2.91 -0.40 -3.72
CA VAL A 106 -3.81 -1.05 -2.76
C VAL A 106 -3.14 -1.26 -1.40
N GLU A 107 -1.87 -1.66 -1.38
CA GLU A 107 -1.07 -1.79 -0.15
C GLU A 107 -0.97 -0.44 0.58
N THR A 108 -0.78 0.67 -0.14
CA THR A 108 -0.76 2.03 0.43
C THR A 108 -2.13 2.44 0.97
N PHE A 109 -3.20 2.13 0.23
CA PHE A 109 -4.57 2.40 0.64
C PHE A 109 -4.94 1.68 1.94
N ILE A 110 -4.63 0.39 2.05
CA ILE A 110 -4.87 -0.40 3.27
C ILE A 110 -4.08 0.18 4.45
N LEU A 111 -2.81 0.56 4.22
CA LEU A 111 -1.98 1.15 5.25
C LEU A 111 -2.57 2.47 5.78
N ARG A 112 -3.05 3.36 4.90
CA ARG A 112 -3.74 4.60 5.28
C ARG A 112 -5.06 4.34 6.02
N ALA A 113 -5.84 3.35 5.59
CA ALA A 113 -7.05 2.97 6.31
C ALA A 113 -6.76 2.48 7.74
N LEU A 114 -5.68 1.72 7.94
CA LEU A 114 -5.23 1.32 9.27
C LEU A 114 -4.74 2.51 10.10
N TYR A 115 -4.00 3.45 9.49
CA TYR A 115 -3.60 4.69 10.13
C TYR A 115 -4.81 5.48 10.65
N ASP A 116 -5.83 5.65 9.82
CA ASP A 116 -7.07 6.33 10.21
C ASP A 116 -7.83 5.58 11.31
N ALA A 117 -7.81 4.24 11.28
CA ALA A 117 -8.41 3.42 12.32
C ALA A 117 -7.73 3.63 13.68
N VAL A 118 -6.39 3.75 13.72
CA VAL A 118 -5.64 4.08 14.94
C VAL A 118 -6.09 5.43 15.49
N HIS A 119 -6.20 6.45 14.65
CA HIS A 119 -6.62 7.80 15.06
C HIS A 119 -8.07 7.85 15.53
N LYS A 120 -8.98 7.13 14.86
CA LYS A 120 -10.38 7.02 15.29
C LYS A 120 -10.53 6.30 16.63
N ALA A 121 -9.65 5.34 16.92
CA ALA A 121 -9.64 4.63 18.20
C ALA A 121 -8.94 5.40 19.34
N SER A 122 -8.44 6.61 19.10
CA SER A 122 -7.65 7.39 20.07
C SER A 122 -8.38 7.69 21.39
N GLU A 123 -9.72 7.72 21.38
CA GLU A 123 -10.54 7.88 22.58
C GLU A 123 -10.42 6.69 23.55
N GLN A 124 -10.09 5.50 23.04
CA GLN A 124 -9.92 4.28 23.81
C GLN A 124 -8.50 3.74 23.63
N GLN A 125 -7.60 4.16 24.53
CA GLN A 125 -6.16 3.88 24.45
C GLN A 125 -5.83 2.40 24.25
N SER A 126 -6.58 1.48 24.88
CA SER A 126 -6.38 0.04 24.70
C SER A 126 -6.63 -0.43 23.27
N PHE A 127 -7.63 0.12 22.58
CA PHE A 127 -7.91 -0.22 21.18
C PHE A 127 -6.93 0.46 20.23
N ALA A 128 -6.60 1.73 20.47
CA ALA A 128 -5.59 2.43 19.69
C ALA A 128 -4.26 1.66 19.64
N LEU A 129 -3.81 1.12 20.79
CA LEU A 129 -2.58 0.31 20.86
C LEU A 129 -2.67 -0.98 20.06
N VAL A 130 -3.82 -1.65 20.04
CA VAL A 130 -4.00 -2.89 19.26
C VAL A 130 -4.02 -2.58 17.76
N PHE A 131 -4.73 -1.53 17.33
CA PHE A 131 -4.71 -1.09 15.93
C PHE A 131 -3.30 -0.65 15.50
N GLU A 132 -2.55 0.00 16.39
CA GLU A 132 -1.16 0.41 16.13
C GLU A 132 -0.26 -0.81 15.93
N GLN A 133 -0.43 -1.86 16.73
CA GLN A 133 0.29 -3.13 16.54
C GLN A 133 -0.06 -3.79 15.20
N ILE A 134 -1.35 -3.84 14.85
CA ILE A 134 -1.81 -4.39 13.56
C ILE A 134 -1.24 -3.57 12.40
N PHE A 135 -1.23 -2.23 12.50
CA PHE A 135 -0.62 -1.34 11.53
C PHE A 135 0.85 -1.69 11.30
N HIS A 136 1.65 -1.78 12.37
CA HIS A 136 3.08 -2.07 12.24
C HIS A 136 3.33 -3.46 11.66
N VAL A 137 2.55 -4.47 12.09
CA VAL A 137 2.65 -5.83 11.54
C VAL A 137 2.36 -5.80 10.04
N PHE A 138 1.27 -5.16 9.61
CA PHE A 138 0.93 -5.05 8.19
C PHE A 138 2.01 -4.29 7.40
N ALA A 139 2.46 -3.15 7.91
CA ALA A 139 3.46 -2.30 7.27
C ALA A 139 4.78 -3.04 7.07
N ILE A 140 5.34 -3.60 8.14
CA ILE A 140 6.66 -4.25 8.09
C ILE A 140 6.59 -5.57 7.33
N HIS A 141 5.51 -6.35 7.46
CA HIS A 141 5.33 -7.56 6.68
C HIS A 141 5.24 -7.28 5.17
N THR A 142 4.46 -6.28 4.77
CA THR A 142 4.33 -5.90 3.37
C THR A 142 5.65 -5.33 2.84
N LEU A 143 6.33 -4.50 3.64
CA LEU A 143 7.64 -3.94 3.33
C LEU A 143 8.68 -5.02 3.09
N ARG A 144 8.72 -6.05 3.94
CA ARG A 144 9.58 -7.22 3.77
C ARG A 144 9.28 -7.96 2.47
N ASN A 145 8.01 -8.25 2.19
CA ASN A 145 7.62 -8.98 0.98
C ASN A 145 7.95 -8.19 -0.30
N GLN A 146 7.89 -6.86 -0.23
CA GLN A 146 8.18 -5.95 -1.33
C GLN A 146 9.55 -5.26 -1.20
N ALA A 147 10.48 -5.84 -0.43
CA ALA A 147 11.76 -5.19 -0.06
C ALA A 147 12.58 -4.76 -1.29
N THR A 148 12.49 -5.50 -2.38
CA THR A 148 13.15 -5.19 -3.64
C THR A 148 12.76 -3.80 -4.16
N ASP A 149 11.49 -3.42 -4.06
CA ASP A 149 11.04 -2.09 -4.49
C ASP A 149 11.65 -1.01 -3.60
N PHE A 150 11.49 -1.13 -2.28
CA PHE A 150 11.98 -0.12 -1.34
C PHE A 150 13.49 0.11 -1.46
N ILE A 151 14.27 -0.95 -1.71
CA ILE A 151 15.72 -0.86 -1.89
C ILE A 151 16.08 -0.27 -3.25
N ARG A 152 15.47 -0.74 -4.35
CA ARG A 152 15.77 -0.24 -5.70
C ARG A 152 15.40 1.23 -5.86
N LEU A 153 14.31 1.65 -5.23
CA LEU A 153 13.85 3.04 -5.23
C LEU A 153 14.62 3.92 -4.24
N LYS A 154 15.61 3.36 -3.51
CA LYS A 154 16.42 4.05 -2.49
C LYS A 154 15.58 4.67 -1.37
N LEU A 155 14.41 4.09 -1.09
CA LEU A 155 13.54 4.48 0.01
C LEU A 155 14.06 3.88 1.33
N LEU A 156 14.65 2.68 1.26
CA LEU A 156 15.35 2.06 2.38
C LEU A 156 16.63 1.35 1.94
N THR A 157 17.54 1.20 2.89
CA THR A 157 18.70 0.33 2.76
C THR A 157 18.34 -1.11 3.13
N ALA A 158 19.08 -2.09 2.60
CA ALA A 158 18.92 -3.49 2.97
C ALA A 158 19.08 -3.72 4.48
N GLU A 159 19.99 -2.97 5.12
CA GLU A 159 20.20 -3.02 6.57
C GLU A 159 18.97 -2.55 7.35
N GLN A 160 18.35 -1.43 6.94
CA GLN A 160 17.11 -0.95 7.59
C GLN A 160 15.97 -1.96 7.44
N VAL A 161 15.82 -2.58 6.26
CA VAL A 161 14.82 -3.64 6.04
C VAL A 161 15.08 -4.82 6.97
N TYR A 162 16.33 -5.27 7.06
CA TYR A 162 16.74 -6.37 7.92
C TYR A 162 16.48 -6.06 9.41
N GLN A 163 16.78 -4.85 9.87
CA GLN A 163 16.51 -4.42 11.24
C GLN A 163 15.01 -4.41 11.57
N LEU A 164 14.17 -3.91 10.66
CA LEU A 164 12.71 -3.94 10.82
C LEU A 164 12.18 -5.37 10.89
N GLU A 165 12.69 -6.27 10.04
CA GLU A 165 12.30 -7.69 10.00
C GLU A 165 12.74 -8.45 11.26
N THR A 166 13.94 -8.20 11.76
CA THR A 166 14.54 -9.02 12.83
C THR A 166 14.29 -8.50 14.24
N SER A 167 14.05 -7.20 14.39
CA SER A 167 13.83 -6.57 15.69
C SER A 167 12.37 -6.14 15.88
N THR A 168 11.89 -5.22 15.03
CA THR A 168 10.60 -4.58 15.25
C THR A 168 9.43 -5.53 15.03
N LEU A 169 9.45 -6.34 13.96
CA LEU A 169 8.33 -7.23 13.64
C LEU A 169 8.10 -8.34 14.70
N PRO A 170 9.13 -9.07 15.18
CA PRO A 170 8.97 -10.05 16.25
C PRO A 170 8.47 -9.44 17.56
N ASP A 171 8.94 -8.23 17.89
CA ASP A 171 8.51 -7.48 19.06
C ASP A 171 7.03 -7.07 18.96
N MET A 172 6.57 -6.62 17.78
CA MET A 172 5.14 -6.39 17.55
C MET A 172 4.31 -7.67 17.69
N TYR A 173 4.79 -8.80 17.16
CA TYR A 173 4.10 -10.08 17.32
C TYR A 173 4.00 -10.52 18.78
N ALA A 174 5.06 -10.32 19.57
CA ALA A 174 5.05 -10.62 20.99
C ALA A 174 4.02 -9.77 21.75
N ARG A 175 3.91 -8.48 21.40
CA ARG A 175 2.91 -7.56 21.97
C ARG A 175 1.48 -7.85 21.54
N LEU A 176 1.28 -8.31 20.30
CA LEU A 176 -0.05 -8.63 19.77
C LEU A 176 -0.57 -9.98 20.28
N ARG A 177 0.33 -10.95 20.51
CA ARG A 177 0.02 -12.30 20.97
C ARG A 177 -1.03 -12.39 22.10
N PRO A 178 -0.94 -11.65 23.23
CA PRO A 178 -1.94 -11.72 24.29
C PRO A 178 -3.34 -11.26 23.86
N ASN A 179 -3.44 -10.41 22.84
CA ASN A 179 -4.71 -9.86 22.36
C ASN A 179 -5.34 -10.71 21.23
N LEU A 180 -4.64 -11.73 20.71
CA LEU A 180 -5.11 -12.49 19.55
C LEU A 180 -6.42 -13.24 19.79
N VAL A 181 -6.59 -13.84 20.97
CA VAL A 181 -7.84 -14.57 21.31
C VAL A 181 -9.01 -13.58 21.33
N THR A 182 -8.87 -12.48 22.07
CA THR A 182 -9.89 -11.43 22.15
C THR A 182 -10.20 -10.80 20.79
N LEU A 183 -9.20 -10.63 19.92
CA LEU A 183 -9.39 -10.12 18.56
C LEU A 183 -10.22 -11.09 17.70
N VAL A 184 -9.98 -12.38 17.82
CA VAL A 184 -10.73 -13.40 17.09
C VAL A 184 -12.15 -13.51 17.65
N ASP A 185 -12.30 -13.46 18.97
CA ASP A 185 -13.61 -13.46 19.65
C ASP A 185 -14.45 -12.23 19.27
N ALA A 186 -13.82 -11.07 19.05
CA ALA A 186 -14.50 -9.84 18.65
C ALA A 186 -15.16 -9.90 17.26
N PHE A 187 -14.81 -10.87 16.41
CA PHE A 187 -15.54 -11.10 15.16
C PHE A 187 -16.93 -11.72 15.38
N ASP A 188 -17.23 -12.17 16.60
CA ASP A 188 -18.54 -12.70 17.03
C ASP A 188 -19.08 -13.76 16.06
N PHE A 189 -18.20 -14.66 15.64
CA PHE A 189 -18.59 -15.77 14.77
C PHE A 189 -19.42 -16.78 15.57
N HIS A 190 -20.73 -16.70 15.44
CA HIS A 190 -21.63 -17.77 15.85
C HIS A 190 -21.64 -18.87 14.78
N TYR A 191 -21.30 -20.09 15.18
CA TYR A 191 -21.32 -21.29 14.33
C TYR A 191 -22.72 -21.90 14.24
#